data_AF-A0A2S4ZY45-F1
#
_entry.id   AF-A0A2S4ZY45-F1
#
_cell.length_a   1.000
_cell.length_b   1.000
_cell.length_c   1.000
_cell.angle_alpha   90.00
_cell.angle_beta   90.00
_cell.angle_gamma   90.00
#
_symmetry.space_group_name_H-M   'P 1'
#
loop_
_entity.id
_entity.type
_entity.pdbx_description
1 polymer ?
#
loop_
_entity_poly.entity_id
_entity_poly.type
_entity_poly.pdbx_seq_one_letter_code
_entity_poly.pdbx_strand_id
1 'polypeptide(L)'
;MKKLTIILLLLCTLILISNKSKAEILTLQGTIGKYTVVMELDIDSISASGNYFYTKFKQDIPLEGTVTNNMIILNAEDTGDHFELVRSGNTFKGTYHNKKGNKLPVNLNYIVAGSIKLLFNNEVLSKSISDYSKLRLNEIKLEPTKQESVNNKYLIQWYTEPTSKIAVFKLVNGYPQLVIDAINTQLTKEFYLNFEAYYSCSGGSGNSGYDELQISNYFLNEQFVSLCISSGWYCNHAAHPDFGESGLTFNAKTGKELELEDVIWFGSGTKPKKDSDEWYTYRSSVYAPQIVKLLTSLYPKEMQKPKTEEDCDYTDPEVWDFGSWYLTEKGLCLGAYFARAARACDNPGWSVIPYSALRKLKQSNPSLKF
;
A
#
# COMPACT_ATOMS: atom_id res chain seq x y z
N MET A 1 -57.94 65.11 -0.27
CA MET A 1 -57.73 64.00 -1.23
C MET A 1 -56.28 64.09 -1.69
N LYS A 2 -55.36 63.13 -1.59
CA LYS A 2 -55.28 61.74 -1.14
C LYS A 2 -53.93 61.59 -0.41
N LYS A 3 -53.89 60.82 0.68
CA LYS A 3 -52.67 60.44 1.41
C LYS A 3 -51.90 59.39 0.61
N LEU A 4 -50.57 59.54 0.48
CA LEU A 4 -49.66 58.60 -0.15
C LEU A 4 -48.98 57.78 0.96
N THR A 5 -49.29 56.49 1.03
CA THR A 5 -48.81 55.55 2.05
C THR A 5 -47.49 54.93 1.58
N ILE A 6 -46.46 55.01 2.42
CA ILE A 6 -45.14 54.39 2.25
C ILE A 6 -45.27 52.88 2.50
N ILE A 7 -44.84 52.06 1.54
CA ILE A 7 -44.75 50.59 1.68
C ILE A 7 -43.33 50.24 2.12
N LEU A 8 -43.23 49.63 3.31
CA LEU A 8 -42.02 49.06 3.90
C LEU A 8 -41.86 47.61 3.40
N LEU A 9 -40.81 47.32 2.62
CA LEU A 9 -40.46 45.96 2.23
C LEU A 9 -39.68 45.29 3.38
N LEU A 10 -40.28 44.28 4.02
CA LEU A 10 -39.63 43.41 4.99
C LEU A 10 -38.92 42.26 4.24
N LEU A 11 -37.59 42.33 4.11
CA LEU A 11 -36.78 41.26 3.55
C LEU A 11 -36.55 40.20 4.64
N CYS A 12 -37.28 39.09 4.58
CA CYS A 12 -37.08 37.94 5.47
C CYS A 12 -36.03 37.02 4.85
N THR A 13 -34.76 37.16 5.23
CA THR A 13 -33.68 36.24 4.88
C THR A 13 -33.79 34.98 5.73
N LEU A 14 -34.41 33.92 5.16
CA LEU A 14 -34.25 32.56 5.67
C LEU A 14 -32.81 32.10 5.41
N ILE A 15 -31.97 32.18 6.45
CA ILE A 15 -30.69 31.47 6.48
C ILE A 15 -31.01 30.00 6.76
N LEU A 16 -31.08 29.19 5.72
CA LEU A 16 -31.06 27.73 5.84
C LEU A 16 -29.68 27.35 6.38
N ILE A 17 -29.59 27.10 7.68
CA ILE A 17 -28.45 26.43 8.29
C ILE A 17 -28.51 24.97 7.84
N SER A 18 -27.86 24.67 6.71
CA SER A 18 -27.58 23.29 6.33
C SER A 18 -26.60 22.73 7.37
N ASN A 19 -27.12 22.08 8.40
CA ASN A 19 -26.32 21.15 9.21
C ASN A 19 -25.86 20.04 8.27
N LYS A 20 -24.70 20.20 7.65
CA LYS A 20 -23.97 19.06 7.08
C LYS A 20 -23.65 18.16 8.27
N SER A 21 -24.47 17.12 8.46
CA SER A 21 -24.15 16.04 9.39
C SER A 21 -22.79 15.53 8.98
N LYS A 22 -21.80 15.72 9.86
CA LYS A 22 -20.44 15.25 9.59
C LYS A 22 -20.49 13.74 9.65
N ALA A 23 -20.03 13.10 8.57
CA ALA A 23 -19.74 11.68 8.53
C ALA A 23 -18.95 11.26 9.78
N GLU A 24 -19.45 10.27 10.51
CA GLU A 24 -18.87 9.71 11.74
C GLU A 24 -18.21 8.37 11.39
N ILE A 25 -16.89 8.28 11.55
CA ILE A 25 -16.16 7.00 11.43
C ILE A 25 -16.12 6.32 12.81
N LEU A 26 -16.64 5.10 12.87
CA LEU A 26 -16.74 4.29 14.06
C LEU A 26 -15.94 3.00 13.91
N THR A 27 -15.04 2.73 14.85
CA THR A 27 -14.47 1.38 15.03
C THR A 27 -15.22 0.67 16.15
N LEU A 28 -15.73 -0.53 15.85
CA LEU A 28 -16.52 -1.36 16.75
C LEU A 28 -15.86 -2.73 16.90
N GLN A 29 -15.93 -3.31 18.09
CA GLN A 29 -15.45 -4.67 18.36
C GLN A 29 -16.46 -5.45 19.20
N GLY A 30 -16.63 -6.73 18.90
CA GLY A 30 -17.48 -7.60 19.69
C GLY A 30 -17.74 -8.94 19.03
N THR A 31 -19.00 -9.38 19.01
CA THR A 31 -19.36 -10.74 18.59
C THR A 31 -20.57 -10.81 17.68
N ILE A 32 -20.54 -11.80 16.79
CA ILE A 32 -21.70 -12.36 16.07
C ILE A 32 -21.85 -13.80 16.58
N GLY A 33 -22.83 -14.06 17.44
CA GLY A 33 -22.93 -15.32 18.17
C GLY A 33 -21.66 -15.61 18.97
N LYS A 34 -20.92 -16.66 18.60
CA LYS A 34 -19.65 -17.03 19.22
C LYS A 34 -18.40 -16.48 18.52
N TYR A 35 -18.58 -15.77 17.41
CA TYR A 35 -17.48 -15.34 16.54
C TYR A 35 -17.09 -13.91 16.85
N THR A 36 -15.82 -13.67 17.16
CA THR A 36 -15.30 -12.31 17.42
C THR A 36 -15.06 -11.57 16.11
N VAL A 37 -15.58 -10.34 16.05
CA VAL A 37 -15.50 -9.47 14.87
C VAL A 37 -15.01 -8.07 15.25
N VAL A 38 -14.45 -7.38 14.25
CA VAL A 38 -14.18 -5.96 14.26
C VAL A 38 -14.91 -5.35 13.07
N MET A 39 -15.52 -4.19 13.25
CA MET A 39 -16.29 -3.49 12.22
C MET A 39 -15.88 -2.02 12.20
N GLU A 40 -15.68 -1.45 11.02
CA GLU A 40 -15.52 -0.01 10.81
C GLU A 40 -16.71 0.48 9.99
N LEU A 41 -17.38 1.53 10.45
CA LEU A 41 -18.50 2.14 9.74
C LEU A 41 -18.24 3.62 9.53
N ASP A 42 -18.47 4.10 8.31
CA ASP A 42 -18.69 5.51 8.00
C ASP A 42 -20.20 5.76 7.97
N ILE A 43 -20.68 6.60 8.89
CA ILE A 43 -22.10 6.83 9.13
C ILE A 43 -22.44 8.30 8.88
N ASP A 44 -23.41 8.54 8.01
CA ASP A 44 -24.07 9.84 7.87
C ASP A 44 -25.52 9.81 8.39
N SER A 45 -26.31 10.85 8.10
CA SER A 45 -27.69 10.96 8.60
C SER A 45 -28.66 9.88 8.08
N ILE A 46 -28.38 9.28 6.93
CA ILE A 46 -29.30 8.36 6.24
C ILE A 46 -28.61 7.09 5.74
N SER A 47 -27.29 7.10 5.59
CA SER A 47 -26.51 6.01 5.02
C SER A 47 -25.41 5.55 5.99
N ALA A 48 -25.04 4.28 5.85
CA ALA A 48 -23.89 3.71 6.53
C ALA A 48 -23.16 2.80 5.54
N SER A 49 -21.84 2.92 5.48
CA SER A 49 -20.98 2.02 4.71
C SER A 49 -19.78 1.62 5.56
N GLY A 50 -19.02 0.61 5.12
CA GLY A 50 -17.79 0.24 5.80
C GLY A 50 -17.41 -1.20 5.57
N ASN A 51 -16.70 -1.78 6.53
CA ASN A 51 -16.21 -3.15 6.46
C ASN A 51 -16.31 -3.82 7.82
N TYR A 52 -16.38 -5.14 7.83
CA TYR A 52 -16.08 -5.92 9.03
C TYR A 52 -15.24 -7.12 8.67
N PHE A 53 -14.50 -7.63 9.65
CA PHE A 53 -13.82 -8.90 9.54
C PHE A 53 -14.04 -9.75 10.78
N TYR A 54 -14.06 -11.06 10.57
CA TYR A 54 -13.89 -12.04 11.64
C TYR A 54 -12.42 -12.10 12.03
N THR A 55 -12.09 -11.86 13.29
CA THR A 55 -10.69 -11.86 13.80
C THR A 55 -9.88 -13.10 13.37
N LYS A 56 -10.53 -14.27 13.32
CA LYS A 56 -9.90 -15.52 12.84
C LYS A 56 -9.41 -15.40 11.39
N PHE A 57 -10.19 -14.78 10.52
CA PHE A 57 -9.93 -14.72 9.08
C PHE A 57 -9.26 -13.41 8.65
N LYS A 58 -9.45 -12.31 9.39
CA LYS A 58 -8.91 -10.96 9.17
C LYS A 58 -9.37 -10.27 7.87
N GLN A 59 -9.92 -11.03 6.93
CA GLN A 59 -10.44 -10.60 5.65
C GLN A 59 -11.64 -9.66 5.79
N ASP A 60 -11.56 -8.52 5.11
CA ASP A 60 -12.68 -7.58 4.97
C ASP A 60 -13.85 -8.17 4.19
N ILE A 61 -15.03 -7.88 4.73
CA ILE A 61 -16.32 -8.06 4.08
C ILE A 61 -16.97 -6.68 4.01
N PRO A 62 -17.16 -6.12 2.79
CA PRO A 62 -17.76 -4.82 2.61
C PRO A 62 -19.21 -4.77 3.06
N LEU A 63 -19.61 -3.61 3.59
CA LEU A 63 -20.95 -3.34 4.08
C LEU A 63 -21.50 -2.06 3.47
N GLU A 64 -22.74 -2.12 3.05
CA GLU A 64 -23.54 -0.96 2.67
C GLU A 64 -24.92 -1.01 3.32
N GLY A 65 -25.48 0.15 3.62
CA GLY A 65 -26.65 0.19 4.45
C GLY A 65 -27.26 1.57 4.66
N THR A 66 -28.27 1.57 5.51
CA THR A 66 -29.10 2.74 5.82
C THR A 66 -29.21 2.96 7.30
N VAL A 67 -29.36 4.22 7.68
CA VAL A 67 -29.57 4.66 9.05
C VAL A 67 -30.97 5.23 9.16
N THR A 68 -31.71 4.81 10.19
CA THR A 68 -33.00 5.42 10.55
C THR A 68 -33.06 5.57 12.06
N ASN A 69 -32.93 6.81 12.53
CA ASN A 69 -32.76 7.12 13.96
C ASN A 69 -31.55 6.35 14.55
N ASN A 70 -31.79 5.44 15.48
CA ASN A 70 -30.76 4.62 16.11
C ASN A 70 -30.64 3.22 15.48
N MET A 71 -31.43 2.93 14.44
CA MET A 71 -31.39 1.66 13.72
C MET A 71 -30.44 1.77 12.54
N ILE A 72 -29.56 0.79 12.39
CA ILE A 72 -28.62 0.66 11.29
C ILE A 72 -28.86 -0.69 10.64
N ILE A 73 -29.16 -0.68 9.34
CA ILE A 73 -29.35 -1.89 8.53
C ILE A 73 -28.19 -1.96 7.55
N LEU A 74 -27.39 -3.04 7.60
CA LEU A 74 -26.22 -3.22 6.74
C LEU A 74 -26.33 -4.54 5.98
N ASN A 75 -25.82 -4.56 4.75
CA ASN A 75 -25.77 -5.72 3.88
C ASN A 75 -24.35 -5.86 3.31
N ALA A 76 -23.87 -7.09 3.24
CA ALA A 76 -22.73 -7.47 2.42
C ALA A 76 -23.26 -8.27 1.23
N GLU A 77 -23.25 -7.64 0.04
CA GLU A 77 -23.81 -8.23 -1.18
C GLU A 77 -23.19 -9.59 -1.50
N ASP A 78 -21.87 -9.67 -1.41
CA ASP A 78 -21.07 -10.83 -1.79
C ASP A 78 -21.32 -12.07 -0.92
N THR A 79 -21.42 -11.88 0.40
CA THR A 79 -21.62 -12.99 1.35
C THR A 79 -23.10 -13.24 1.63
N GLY A 80 -23.97 -12.27 1.32
CA GLY A 80 -25.37 -12.26 1.73
C GLY A 80 -25.55 -12.08 3.24
N ASP A 81 -24.56 -11.47 3.90
CA ASP A 81 -24.60 -11.17 5.31
C ASP A 81 -25.41 -9.89 5.54
N HIS A 82 -26.28 -9.90 6.55
CA HIS A 82 -27.15 -8.78 6.86
C HIS A 82 -27.17 -8.54 8.36
N PHE A 83 -27.18 -7.27 8.73
CA PHE A 83 -27.19 -6.80 10.09
C PHE A 83 -28.37 -5.86 10.33
N GLU A 84 -29.11 -6.11 11.40
CA GLU A 84 -30.07 -5.17 11.98
C GLU A 84 -29.53 -4.76 13.35
N LEU A 85 -28.94 -3.57 13.46
CA LEU A 85 -28.30 -3.07 14.67
C LEU A 85 -29.08 -1.90 15.27
N VAL A 86 -29.10 -1.84 16.60
CA VAL A 86 -29.60 -0.70 17.37
C VAL A 86 -28.45 -0.11 18.16
N ARG A 87 -28.17 1.18 17.92
CA ARG A 87 -27.19 1.96 18.67
C ARG A 87 -27.80 2.43 20.00
N SER A 88 -27.10 2.16 21.09
CA SER A 88 -27.42 2.66 22.43
C SER A 88 -26.12 3.09 23.13
N GLY A 89 -25.85 4.41 23.09
CA GLY A 89 -24.59 4.99 23.54
C GLY A 89 -23.40 4.38 22.78
N ASN A 90 -22.48 3.75 23.53
CA ASN A 90 -21.29 3.08 23.00
C ASN A 90 -21.51 1.61 22.63
N THR A 91 -22.76 1.13 22.65
CA THR A 91 -23.10 -0.27 22.35
C THR A 91 -23.97 -0.38 21.12
N PHE A 92 -23.73 -1.41 20.33
CA PHE A 92 -24.49 -1.75 19.13
C PHE A 92 -24.94 -3.20 19.28
N LYS A 93 -26.25 -3.41 19.39
CA LYS A 93 -26.83 -4.74 19.59
C LYS A 93 -27.88 -5.02 18.54
N GLY A 94 -28.04 -6.29 18.20
CA GLY A 94 -29.08 -6.65 17.25
C GLY A 94 -28.94 -8.06 16.73
N THR A 95 -29.30 -8.26 15.46
CA THR A 95 -29.27 -9.57 14.83
C THR A 95 -28.49 -9.53 13.54
N TYR A 96 -27.83 -10.66 13.28
CA TYR A 96 -27.18 -10.97 12.04
C TYR A 96 -27.95 -12.09 11.37
N HIS A 97 -28.05 -12.06 10.05
CA HIS A 97 -28.40 -13.23 9.27
C HIS A 97 -27.48 -13.43 8.08
N ASN A 98 -27.18 -14.69 7.78
CA ASN A 98 -26.40 -15.06 6.59
C ASN A 98 -27.32 -15.38 5.40
N LYS A 99 -26.73 -15.63 4.24
CA LYS A 99 -27.44 -16.07 3.02
C LYS A 99 -28.33 -17.31 3.17
N LYS A 100 -28.06 -18.16 4.18
CA LYS A 100 -28.89 -19.35 4.49
C LYS A 100 -30.05 -19.05 5.45
N GLY A 101 -30.18 -17.82 5.93
CA GLY A 101 -31.20 -17.40 6.89
C GLY A 101 -30.88 -17.75 8.34
N ASN A 102 -29.66 -18.23 8.66
CA ASN A 102 -29.27 -18.50 10.04
C ASN A 102 -29.16 -17.18 10.80
N LYS A 103 -29.84 -17.08 11.94
CA LYS A 103 -29.82 -15.87 12.78
C LYS A 103 -28.86 -16.02 13.95
N LEU A 104 -28.05 -15.00 14.20
CA LEU A 104 -27.14 -14.92 15.36
C LEU A 104 -27.30 -13.57 16.06
N PRO A 105 -27.18 -13.53 17.40
CA PRO A 105 -27.16 -12.26 18.12
C PRO A 105 -25.87 -11.49 17.84
N VAL A 106 -25.97 -10.17 17.73
CA VAL A 106 -24.82 -9.26 17.56
C VAL A 106 -24.67 -8.39 18.80
N ASN A 107 -23.45 -8.25 19.29
CA ASN A 107 -23.10 -7.37 20.38
C ASN A 107 -21.71 -6.76 20.12
N LEU A 108 -21.67 -5.48 19.79
CA LEU A 108 -20.47 -4.70 19.51
C LEU A 108 -20.37 -3.50 20.44
N ASN A 109 -19.14 -3.10 20.74
CA ASN A 109 -18.82 -1.92 21.54
C ASN A 109 -17.93 -0.98 20.76
N TYR A 110 -18.17 0.31 20.93
CA TYR A 110 -17.33 1.36 20.37
C TYR A 110 -15.92 1.31 20.95
N ILE A 111 -14.94 1.43 20.06
CA ILE A 111 -13.53 1.59 20.39
C ILE A 111 -13.20 3.08 20.33
N VAL A 112 -12.67 3.61 21.43
CA VAL A 112 -12.24 5.01 21.51
C VAL A 112 -11.11 5.25 20.52
N ALA A 113 -11.26 6.25 19.64
CA ALA A 113 -10.27 6.56 18.62
C ALA A 113 -8.87 6.83 19.23
N GLY A 114 -7.85 6.18 18.66
CA GLY A 114 -6.46 6.26 19.10
C GLY A 114 -6.12 5.39 20.32
N SER A 115 -7.05 4.57 20.81
CA SER A 115 -6.82 3.72 21.99
C SER A 115 -6.03 2.45 21.68
N ILE A 116 -6.03 2.01 20.41
CA ILE A 116 -5.35 0.78 20.00
C ILE A 116 -3.89 1.07 19.67
N LYS A 117 -3.01 0.24 20.23
CA LYS A 117 -1.56 0.22 19.98
C LYS A 117 -1.19 -1.03 19.18
N LEU A 118 -0.22 -0.89 18.28
CA LEU A 118 0.40 -2.04 17.64
C LEU A 118 1.23 -2.83 18.66
N LEU A 119 1.15 -4.16 18.60
CA LEU A 119 1.92 -5.05 19.48
C LEU A 119 3.41 -5.12 19.12
N PHE A 120 3.76 -4.71 17.90
CA PHE A 120 5.13 -4.58 17.45
C PHE A 120 5.53 -3.10 17.41
N ASN A 121 6.79 -2.82 17.75
CA ASN A 121 7.27 -1.44 17.85
C ASN A 121 7.53 -0.84 16.47
N ASN A 122 6.58 -0.07 15.94
CA ASN A 122 6.78 0.75 14.76
C ASN A 122 5.95 2.04 14.87
N GLU A 123 6.56 3.13 15.35
CA GLU A 123 5.86 4.39 15.61
C GLU A 123 5.34 5.05 14.33
N VAL A 124 6.10 4.96 13.24
CA VAL A 124 5.72 5.53 11.94
C VAL A 124 4.45 4.87 11.43
N LEU A 125 4.44 3.53 11.37
CA LEU A 125 3.25 2.78 10.95
C LEU A 125 2.08 3.01 11.90
N SER A 126 2.31 3.02 13.22
CA SER A 126 1.25 3.21 14.21
C SER A 126 0.52 4.55 14.07
N LYS A 127 1.16 5.59 13.51
CA LYS A 127 0.56 6.90 13.27
C LYS A 127 -0.18 6.98 11.93
N SER A 128 0.12 6.09 10.99
CA SER A 128 -0.39 6.15 9.62
C SER A 128 -1.61 5.26 9.36
N ILE A 129 -2.05 4.46 10.33
CA ILE A 129 -3.17 3.51 10.16
C ILE A 129 -4.25 3.68 11.23
N SER A 130 -5.48 3.29 10.91
CA SER A 130 -6.64 3.37 11.81
C SER A 130 -6.57 2.32 12.93
N ASP A 131 -7.39 2.49 13.97
CA ASP A 131 -7.51 1.49 15.04
C ASP A 131 -8.11 0.18 14.52
N TYR A 132 -8.94 0.24 13.47
CA TYR A 132 -9.44 -0.94 12.75
C TYR A 132 -8.30 -1.78 12.16
N SER A 133 -7.40 -1.15 11.40
CA SER A 133 -6.21 -1.80 10.85
C SER A 133 -5.28 -2.30 11.96
N LYS A 134 -5.08 -1.56 13.05
CA LYS A 134 -4.25 -2.03 14.18
C LYS A 134 -4.81 -3.28 14.84
N LEU A 135 -6.14 -3.34 15.06
CA LEU A 135 -6.79 -4.52 15.61
C LEU A 135 -6.57 -5.74 14.70
N ARG A 136 -6.63 -5.55 13.38
CA ARG A 136 -6.32 -6.62 12.41
C ARG A 136 -4.86 -7.03 12.46
N LEU A 137 -3.94 -6.07 12.37
CA LEU A 137 -2.51 -6.33 12.29
C LEU A 137 -1.96 -6.97 13.57
N ASN A 138 -2.57 -6.73 14.72
CA ASN A 138 -2.24 -7.40 15.98
C ASN A 138 -2.59 -8.90 15.99
N GLU A 139 -3.46 -9.36 15.09
CA GLU A 139 -3.80 -10.78 14.92
C GLU A 139 -2.88 -11.50 13.91
N ILE A 140 -1.93 -10.80 13.30
CA ILE A 140 -0.94 -11.39 12.38
C ILE A 140 0.01 -12.28 13.15
N LYS A 141 0.15 -13.53 12.69
CA LYS A 141 1.05 -14.53 13.27
C LYS A 141 2.09 -14.94 12.25
N LEU A 142 3.34 -14.61 12.53
CA LEU A 142 4.47 -14.99 11.70
C LEU A 142 5.12 -16.25 12.24
N GLU A 143 5.08 -17.34 11.48
CA GLU A 143 5.73 -18.60 11.84
C GLU A 143 7.09 -18.69 11.16
N PRO A 144 8.19 -18.97 11.90
CA PRO A 144 9.50 -19.13 11.31
C PRO A 144 9.51 -20.39 10.42
N THR A 145 10.01 -20.25 9.20
CA THR A 145 10.01 -21.36 8.21
C THR A 145 11.40 -21.86 7.90
N LYS A 146 12.33 -20.96 7.54
CA LYS A 146 13.68 -21.31 7.11
C LYS A 146 14.69 -20.26 7.53
N GLN A 147 15.87 -20.71 7.94
CA GLN A 147 17.05 -19.86 8.03
C GLN A 147 17.92 -20.04 6.78
N GLU A 148 18.44 -18.95 6.25
CA GLU A 148 19.22 -18.96 5.01
C GLU A 148 20.52 -18.16 5.15
N SER A 149 21.62 -18.77 4.73
CA SER A 149 22.90 -18.08 4.59
C SER A 149 23.05 -17.56 3.16
N VAL A 150 23.17 -16.25 3.01
CA VAL A 150 23.40 -15.58 1.73
C VAL A 150 24.89 -15.26 1.61
N ASN A 151 25.50 -15.69 0.51
CA ASN A 151 26.93 -15.48 0.22
C ASN A 151 27.88 -15.95 1.34
N ASN A 152 27.49 -16.98 2.11
CA ASN A 152 28.21 -17.51 3.27
C ASN A 152 28.57 -16.48 4.36
N LYS A 153 27.89 -15.31 4.37
CA LYS A 153 28.23 -14.18 5.25
C LYS A 153 27.01 -13.58 5.93
N TYR A 154 25.91 -13.46 5.20
CA TYR A 154 24.69 -12.87 5.72
C TYR A 154 23.72 -13.97 6.11
N LEU A 155 22.91 -13.70 7.13
CA LEU A 155 21.96 -14.66 7.68
C LEU A 155 20.59 -14.01 7.73
N ILE A 156 19.62 -14.63 7.07
CA ILE A 156 18.22 -14.21 7.09
C ILE A 156 17.34 -15.30 7.69
N GLN A 157 16.29 -14.90 8.40
CA GLN A 157 15.25 -15.79 8.89
C GLN A 157 13.94 -15.48 8.16
N TRP A 158 13.44 -16.47 7.45
CA TRP A 158 12.13 -16.43 6.80
C TRP A 158 11.01 -16.75 7.79
N TYR A 159 9.90 -16.06 7.59
CA TYR A 159 8.64 -16.24 8.27
C TYR A 159 7.52 -16.30 7.24
N THR A 160 6.43 -16.98 7.59
CA THR A 160 5.22 -17.02 6.78
C THR A 160 4.00 -16.75 7.67
N GLU A 161 3.05 -15.96 7.18
CA GLU A 161 1.74 -15.85 7.81
C GLU A 161 0.85 -17.01 7.34
N PRO A 162 0.33 -17.88 8.22
CA PRO A 162 -0.31 -19.13 7.82
C PRO A 162 -1.60 -18.98 7.00
N THR A 163 -2.29 -17.86 7.10
CA THR A 163 -3.56 -17.62 6.40
C THR A 163 -3.30 -17.05 4.99
N SER A 164 -2.52 -15.97 4.87
CA SER A 164 -2.23 -15.31 3.60
C SER A 164 -1.11 -15.99 2.80
N LYS A 165 -0.28 -16.82 3.44
CA LYS A 165 0.91 -17.46 2.87
C LYS A 165 2.02 -16.51 2.42
N ILE A 166 1.86 -15.20 2.65
CA ILE A 166 2.90 -14.21 2.40
C ILE A 166 4.15 -14.56 3.21
N ALA A 167 5.28 -14.64 2.52
CA ALA A 167 6.57 -14.94 3.11
C ALA A 167 7.41 -13.66 3.22
N VAL A 168 8.02 -13.47 4.38
CA VAL A 168 8.83 -12.30 4.71
C VAL A 168 10.10 -12.74 5.41
N PHE A 169 11.19 -11.97 5.35
CA PHE A 169 12.39 -12.29 6.12
C PHE A 169 12.85 -11.15 6.99
N LYS A 170 13.63 -11.49 8.03
CA LYS A 170 14.42 -10.53 8.81
C LYS A 170 15.90 -10.81 8.63
N LEU A 171 16.70 -9.75 8.65
CA LEU A 171 18.15 -9.86 8.80
C LEU A 171 18.46 -10.34 10.22
N VAL A 172 19.30 -11.36 10.35
CA VAL A 172 19.71 -11.96 11.64
C VAL A 172 21.18 -11.72 11.92
N ASN A 173 22.04 -11.81 10.89
CA ASN A 173 23.49 -11.63 11.04
C ASN A 173 24.13 -11.16 9.71
N GLY A 174 25.38 -10.70 9.79
CA GLY A 174 26.20 -10.25 8.66
C GLY A 174 26.37 -8.73 8.54
N TYR A 175 25.71 -7.97 9.41
CA TYR A 175 25.80 -6.50 9.52
C TYR A 175 25.89 -6.07 10.99
N PRO A 176 26.37 -4.84 11.29
CA PRO A 176 26.29 -4.28 12.64
C PRO A 176 24.85 -4.26 13.18
N GLN A 177 24.66 -4.52 14.48
CA GLN A 177 23.32 -4.65 15.07
C GLN A 177 22.42 -3.44 14.82
N LEU A 178 22.95 -2.21 14.94
CA LEU A 178 22.19 -0.99 14.67
C LEU A 178 21.68 -0.90 13.23
N VAL A 179 22.44 -1.43 12.27
CA VAL A 179 22.03 -1.50 10.86
C VAL A 179 20.93 -2.56 10.68
N ILE A 180 21.10 -3.73 11.29
CA ILE A 180 20.09 -4.80 11.29
C ILE A 180 18.77 -4.28 11.85
N ASP A 181 18.80 -3.60 12.99
CA ASP A 181 17.61 -3.07 13.66
C ASP A 181 16.90 -2.01 12.80
N ALA A 182 17.67 -1.09 12.19
CA ALA A 182 17.14 -0.07 11.31
C ALA A 182 16.45 -0.67 10.08
N ILE A 183 17.12 -1.61 9.38
CA ILE A 183 16.56 -2.27 8.20
C ILE A 183 15.34 -3.12 8.59
N ASN A 184 15.43 -3.93 9.63
CA ASN A 184 14.31 -4.77 10.08
C ASN A 184 13.10 -3.94 10.52
N THR A 185 13.30 -2.72 11.05
CA THR A 185 12.21 -1.80 11.38
C THR A 185 11.46 -1.36 10.12
N GLN A 186 12.17 -0.99 9.05
CA GLN A 186 11.54 -0.61 7.78
C GLN A 186 10.92 -1.82 7.07
N LEU A 187 11.61 -2.96 7.03
CA LEU A 187 11.04 -4.21 6.50
C LEU A 187 9.74 -4.58 7.23
N THR A 188 9.72 -4.48 8.56
CA THR A 188 8.50 -4.72 9.34
C THR A 188 7.38 -3.76 8.93
N LYS A 189 7.66 -2.48 8.72
CA LYS A 189 6.66 -1.52 8.21
C LYS A 189 6.07 -1.98 6.88
N GLU A 190 6.92 -2.24 5.89
CA GLU A 190 6.47 -2.61 4.54
C GLU A 190 5.69 -3.93 4.53
N PHE A 191 6.14 -4.94 5.29
CA PHE A 191 5.44 -6.22 5.38
C PHE A 191 4.09 -6.12 6.07
N TYR A 192 3.94 -5.28 7.09
CA TYR A 192 2.65 -5.10 7.74
C TYR A 192 1.68 -4.26 6.92
N LEU A 193 2.18 -3.32 6.11
CA LEU A 193 1.37 -2.67 5.07
C LEU A 193 0.92 -3.66 3.99
N ASN A 194 1.78 -4.61 3.60
CA ASN A 194 1.41 -5.69 2.69
C ASN A 194 0.32 -6.61 3.29
N PHE A 195 0.44 -7.01 4.56
CA PHE A 195 -0.64 -7.75 5.23
C PHE A 195 -1.94 -6.96 5.26
N GLU A 196 -1.87 -5.65 5.53
CA GLU A 196 -3.05 -4.80 5.53
C GLU A 196 -3.73 -4.77 4.16
N ALA A 197 -2.96 -4.60 3.08
CA ALA A 197 -3.47 -4.61 1.71
C ALA A 197 -4.11 -5.96 1.35
N TYR A 198 -3.44 -7.07 1.66
CA TYR A 198 -3.98 -8.41 1.45
C TYR A 198 -5.33 -8.61 2.11
N TYR A 199 -5.44 -8.27 3.40
CA TYR A 199 -6.66 -8.52 4.17
C TYR A 199 -7.76 -7.49 3.96
N SER A 200 -7.44 -6.28 3.48
CA SER A 200 -8.47 -5.32 3.05
C SER A 200 -9.02 -5.66 1.67
N CYS A 201 -8.33 -6.52 0.92
CA CYS A 201 -8.76 -6.92 -0.40
C CYS A 201 -9.90 -7.95 -0.39
N SER A 202 -11.15 -7.49 -0.34
CA SER A 202 -12.32 -8.34 -0.56
C SER A 202 -12.38 -8.87 -2.00
N GLY A 203 -12.86 -10.09 -2.23
CA GLY A 203 -13.08 -10.65 -3.56
C GLY A 203 -14.57 -10.63 -3.92
N GLY A 204 -14.87 -10.84 -5.19
CA GLY A 204 -16.27 -10.95 -5.64
C GLY A 204 -16.92 -12.29 -5.25
N SER A 205 -18.25 -12.28 -5.17
CA SER A 205 -19.09 -13.48 -4.90
C SER A 205 -18.82 -14.16 -3.56
N GLY A 206 -18.30 -13.42 -2.59
CA GLY A 206 -18.07 -13.88 -1.21
C GLY A 206 -16.74 -14.59 -1.00
N ASN A 207 -15.83 -14.56 -1.98
CA ASN A 207 -14.48 -15.09 -1.87
C ASN A 207 -13.50 -13.99 -1.42
N SER A 208 -12.31 -14.38 -0.94
CA SER A 208 -11.20 -13.45 -0.77
C SER A 208 -10.68 -12.99 -2.13
N GLY A 209 -10.33 -11.70 -2.23
CA GLY A 209 -9.49 -11.21 -3.31
C GLY A 209 -8.05 -11.63 -3.05
N TYR A 210 -7.12 -11.16 -3.88
CA TYR A 210 -5.71 -11.22 -3.54
C TYR A 210 -5.09 -9.85 -3.80
N ASP A 211 -4.37 -9.34 -2.80
CA ASP A 211 -3.40 -8.26 -2.92
C ASP A 211 -2.13 -8.77 -2.27
N GLU A 212 -1.20 -9.30 -3.06
CA GLU A 212 0.01 -9.88 -2.53
C GLU A 212 1.25 -9.18 -3.05
N LEU A 213 2.10 -8.79 -2.11
CA LEU A 213 3.49 -8.48 -2.37
C LEU A 213 4.35 -9.64 -1.89
N GLN A 214 5.25 -10.12 -2.76
CA GLN A 214 6.16 -11.23 -2.47
C GLN A 214 7.59 -10.81 -2.80
N ILE A 215 8.54 -11.16 -1.94
CA ILE A 215 9.96 -10.95 -2.22
C ILE A 215 10.36 -11.94 -3.33
N SER A 216 10.56 -11.44 -4.55
CA SER A 216 10.91 -12.26 -5.71
C SER A 216 12.42 -12.38 -5.92
N ASN A 217 13.18 -11.40 -5.43
CA ASN A 217 14.64 -11.43 -5.45
C ASN A 217 15.23 -10.59 -4.31
N TYR A 218 16.47 -10.86 -3.91
CA TYR A 218 17.19 -10.05 -2.95
C TYR A 218 18.70 -10.14 -3.18
N PHE A 219 19.38 -9.04 -2.87
CA PHE A 219 20.82 -8.90 -2.99
C PHE A 219 21.40 -8.30 -1.71
N LEU A 220 22.32 -9.04 -1.09
CA LEU A 220 22.97 -8.68 0.17
C LEU A 220 24.50 -8.65 -0.05
N ASN A 221 25.10 -7.47 0.17
CA ASN A 221 26.54 -7.31 0.22
C ASN A 221 26.95 -6.26 1.27
N GLU A 222 28.23 -5.87 1.30
CA GLU A 222 28.77 -4.91 2.28
C GLU A 222 28.28 -3.46 2.09
N GLN A 223 27.70 -3.16 0.93
CA GLN A 223 27.24 -1.82 0.58
C GLN A 223 25.72 -1.71 0.61
N PHE A 224 25.00 -2.78 0.25
CA PHE A 224 23.57 -2.78 0.01
C PHE A 224 22.86 -3.99 0.60
N VAL A 225 21.62 -3.74 1.02
CA VAL A 225 20.56 -4.74 1.14
C VAL A 225 19.46 -4.29 0.19
N SER A 226 19.20 -5.05 -0.87
CA SER A 226 18.20 -4.70 -1.87
C SER A 226 17.23 -5.86 -2.08
N LEU A 227 15.96 -5.53 -2.24
CA LEU A 227 14.87 -6.47 -2.45
C LEU A 227 14.14 -6.07 -3.74
N CYS A 228 13.81 -7.07 -4.56
CA CYS A 228 12.75 -6.96 -5.56
C CYS A 228 11.48 -7.57 -4.95
N ILE A 229 10.39 -6.84 -5.06
CA ILE A 229 9.08 -7.20 -4.54
C ILE A 229 8.13 -7.24 -5.72
N SER A 230 7.70 -8.43 -6.11
CA SER A 230 6.66 -8.61 -7.12
C SER A 230 5.29 -8.42 -6.47
N SER A 231 4.38 -7.77 -7.20
CA SER A 231 3.01 -7.52 -6.77
C SER A 231 2.03 -8.21 -7.70
N GLY A 232 0.92 -8.66 -7.12
CA GLY A 232 -0.24 -9.16 -7.85
C GLY A 232 -1.50 -8.77 -7.10
N TRP A 233 -2.47 -8.22 -7.83
CA TRP A 233 -3.72 -7.74 -7.25
C TRP A 233 -4.92 -8.09 -8.11
N TYR A 234 -5.96 -8.64 -7.49
CA TYR A 234 -7.32 -8.66 -8.03
C TYR A 234 -8.33 -8.71 -6.91
N CYS A 235 -9.19 -7.70 -6.90
CA CYS A 235 -10.11 -7.45 -5.83
C CYS A 235 -11.51 -7.18 -6.35
N ASN A 236 -12.47 -7.17 -5.45
CA ASN A 236 -13.86 -7.00 -5.80
C ASN A 236 -14.08 -5.71 -6.60
N HIS A 237 -14.94 -5.77 -7.61
CA HIS A 237 -15.21 -4.69 -8.57
C HIS A 237 -14.01 -4.21 -9.41
N ALA A 238 -12.83 -4.82 -9.29
CA ALA A 238 -11.73 -4.54 -10.22
C ALA A 238 -12.12 -5.06 -11.62
N ALA A 239 -11.93 -4.22 -12.65
CA ALA A 239 -12.22 -4.60 -14.03
C ALA A 239 -11.31 -5.73 -14.54
N HIS A 240 -10.07 -5.79 -14.04
CA HIS A 240 -9.07 -6.79 -14.39
C HIS A 240 -8.00 -6.90 -13.28
N PRO A 241 -7.24 -8.01 -13.21
CA PRO A 241 -6.06 -8.09 -12.35
C PRO A 241 -4.99 -7.05 -12.74
N ASP A 242 -4.11 -6.71 -11.80
CA ASP A 242 -2.88 -5.94 -12.00
C ASP A 242 -1.68 -6.67 -11.40
N PHE A 243 -0.48 -6.37 -11.88
CA PHE A 243 0.77 -6.94 -11.42
C PHE A 243 1.92 -5.98 -11.70
N GLY A 244 3.01 -6.12 -10.96
CA GLY A 244 4.20 -5.32 -11.17
C GLY A 244 5.37 -5.77 -10.31
N GLU A 245 6.42 -4.95 -10.32
CA GLU A 245 7.54 -5.09 -9.41
C GLU A 245 7.86 -3.73 -8.81
N SER A 246 8.39 -3.76 -7.60
CA SER A 246 8.92 -2.61 -6.88
C SER A 246 10.22 -3.02 -6.21
N GLY A 247 11.06 -2.05 -5.85
CA GLY A 247 12.28 -2.33 -5.12
C GLY A 247 12.37 -1.58 -3.80
N LEU A 248 13.07 -2.20 -2.87
CA LEU A 248 13.38 -1.64 -1.56
C LEU A 248 14.86 -1.84 -1.29
N THR A 249 15.61 -0.73 -1.20
CA THR A 249 17.08 -0.78 -1.11
C THR A 249 17.59 0.04 0.07
N PHE A 250 18.53 -0.51 0.82
CA PHE A 250 19.14 0.09 1.98
C PHE A 250 20.66 0.19 1.84
N ASN A 251 21.24 1.22 2.44
CA ASN A 251 22.67 1.31 2.66
C ASN A 251 23.07 0.38 3.82
N ALA A 252 23.91 -0.61 3.54
CA ALA A 252 24.33 -1.63 4.51
C ALA A 252 25.29 -1.13 5.61
N LYS A 253 25.74 0.13 5.55
CA LYS A 253 26.57 0.76 6.59
C LYS A 253 25.74 1.59 7.57
N THR A 254 24.63 2.15 7.12
CA THR A 254 23.80 3.06 7.94
C THR A 254 22.41 2.53 8.24
N GLY A 255 21.94 1.53 7.49
CA GLY A 255 20.57 1.02 7.55
C GLY A 255 19.53 1.95 6.95
N LYS A 256 19.95 3.07 6.34
CA LYS A 256 19.04 4.04 5.71
C LYS A 256 18.53 3.51 4.37
N GLU A 257 17.23 3.64 4.12
CA GLU A 257 16.64 3.43 2.79
C GLU A 257 17.25 4.42 1.78
N LEU A 258 17.54 3.91 0.59
CA LEU A 258 18.10 4.65 -0.53
C LEU A 258 17.00 5.00 -1.53
N GLU A 259 17.04 6.22 -2.04
CA GLU A 259 16.28 6.63 -3.22
C GLU A 259 17.10 6.32 -4.48
N LEU A 260 16.44 6.27 -5.64
CA LEU A 260 17.11 6.01 -6.92
C LEU A 260 18.21 7.04 -7.19
N GLU A 261 17.97 8.31 -6.85
CA GLU A 261 18.91 9.40 -7.00
C GLU A 261 20.12 9.32 -6.04
N ASP A 262 20.07 8.48 -4.99
CA ASP A 262 21.28 8.14 -4.22
C ASP A 262 22.18 7.15 -4.98
N VAL A 263 21.61 6.41 -5.93
CA VAL A 263 22.30 5.38 -6.71
C VAL A 263 22.81 5.92 -8.04
N ILE A 264 21.98 6.71 -8.72
CA ILE A 264 22.26 7.28 -10.04
C ILE A 264 21.71 8.70 -10.12
N TRP A 265 22.61 9.65 -10.38
CA TRP A 265 22.28 11.08 -10.42
C TRP A 265 22.93 11.72 -11.64
N PHE A 266 22.10 12.29 -12.51
CA PHE A 266 22.56 12.98 -13.72
C PHE A 266 22.53 14.51 -13.58
N GLY A 267 21.91 15.03 -12.52
CA GLY A 267 21.88 16.46 -12.27
C GLY A 267 23.18 17.00 -11.68
N SER A 268 23.21 18.31 -11.48
CA SER A 268 24.27 19.02 -10.76
C SER A 268 23.76 19.43 -9.37
N GLY A 269 24.66 19.45 -8.38
CA GLY A 269 24.33 19.92 -7.04
C GLY A 269 23.43 18.95 -6.26
N THR A 270 22.56 19.52 -5.43
CA THR A 270 21.69 18.76 -4.51
C THR A 270 20.53 18.12 -5.26
N LYS A 271 20.30 16.82 -5.05
CA LYS A 271 19.11 16.14 -5.59
C LYS A 271 17.81 16.78 -5.06
N PRO A 272 16.78 16.92 -5.91
CA PRO A 272 15.48 17.42 -5.47
C PRO A 272 14.84 16.47 -4.46
N LYS A 273 13.95 17.00 -3.63
CA LYS A 273 13.18 16.18 -2.68
C LYS A 273 12.23 15.29 -3.47
N LYS A 274 12.21 13.99 -3.16
CA LYS A 274 11.26 13.04 -3.76
C LYS A 274 9.82 13.58 -3.69
N ASP A 275 9.08 13.37 -4.78
CA ASP A 275 7.69 13.80 -5.00
C ASP A 275 7.46 15.32 -5.02
N SER A 276 8.50 16.15 -5.15
CA SER A 276 8.35 17.59 -5.45
C SER A 276 8.24 17.85 -6.96
N ASP A 277 7.72 19.02 -7.34
CA ASP A 277 7.62 19.44 -8.75
C ASP A 277 9.00 19.42 -9.45
N GLU A 278 10.06 19.81 -8.74
CA GLU A 278 11.44 19.75 -9.25
C GLU A 278 11.92 18.31 -9.44
N TRP A 279 11.48 17.37 -8.61
CA TRP A 279 11.79 15.95 -8.78
C TRP A 279 11.08 15.40 -10.02
N TYR A 280 9.78 15.65 -10.18
CA TYR A 280 9.05 15.25 -11.39
C TYR A 280 9.69 15.84 -12.66
N THR A 281 10.06 17.12 -12.62
CA THR A 281 10.74 17.80 -13.73
C THR A 281 12.12 17.18 -14.02
N TYR A 282 12.90 16.88 -12.99
CA TYR A 282 14.18 16.19 -13.14
C TYR A 282 14.00 14.80 -13.77
N ARG A 283 13.01 14.02 -13.30
CA ARG A 283 12.76 12.65 -13.76
C ARG A 283 12.47 12.63 -15.27
N SER A 284 11.55 13.49 -15.73
CA SER A 284 11.14 13.56 -17.14
C SER A 284 12.15 14.26 -18.05
N SER A 285 12.72 15.39 -17.60
CA SER A 285 13.51 16.25 -18.50
C SER A 285 15.00 15.92 -18.50
N VAL A 286 15.51 15.27 -17.45
CA VAL A 286 16.95 14.97 -17.29
C VAL A 286 17.20 13.49 -17.15
N TYR A 287 16.61 12.83 -16.15
CA TYR A 287 16.92 11.45 -15.83
C TYR A 287 16.58 10.51 -16.99
N ALA A 288 15.32 10.46 -17.44
CA ALA A 288 14.89 9.51 -18.44
C ALA A 288 15.60 9.65 -19.79
N PRO A 289 15.77 10.86 -20.36
CA PRO A 289 16.56 11.02 -21.57
C PRO A 289 18.01 10.54 -21.42
N GLN A 290 18.61 10.66 -20.23
CA GLN A 290 19.96 10.15 -19.95
C GLN A 290 19.98 8.64 -19.77
N ILE A 291 18.93 8.05 -19.19
CA ILE A 291 18.74 6.60 -19.16
C ILE A 291 18.64 6.03 -20.57
N VAL A 292 17.83 6.62 -21.45
CA VAL A 292 17.72 6.16 -22.85
C VAL A 292 19.09 6.21 -23.55
N LYS A 293 19.87 7.27 -23.36
CA LYS A 293 21.25 7.35 -23.92
C LYS A 293 22.16 6.26 -23.36
N LEU A 294 22.12 6.05 -22.04
CA LEU A 294 22.94 5.06 -21.37
C LEU A 294 22.58 3.63 -21.81
N LEU A 295 21.29 3.29 -21.79
CA LEU A 295 20.80 1.98 -22.22
C LEU A 295 21.04 1.75 -23.71
N THR A 296 20.89 2.77 -24.57
CA THR A 296 21.24 2.65 -26.00
C THR A 296 22.72 2.28 -26.19
N SER A 297 23.61 2.83 -25.37
CA SER A 297 25.04 2.49 -25.41
C SER A 297 25.34 1.09 -24.87
N LEU A 298 24.59 0.61 -23.88
CA LEU A 298 24.82 -0.68 -23.24
C LEU A 298 24.14 -1.84 -24.01
N TYR A 299 22.98 -1.57 -24.58
CA TYR A 299 22.02 -2.52 -25.14
C TYR A 299 21.46 -2.01 -26.50
N PRO A 300 22.32 -1.81 -27.51
CA PRO A 300 21.91 -1.20 -28.78
C PRO A 300 20.95 -2.05 -29.61
N LYS A 301 20.75 -3.33 -29.28
CA LYS A 301 19.79 -4.21 -29.97
C LYS A 301 18.40 -4.08 -29.36
N GLU A 302 18.34 -4.01 -28.05
CA GLU A 302 17.13 -3.90 -27.24
C GLU A 302 16.52 -2.49 -27.31
N MET A 303 17.37 -1.48 -27.51
CA MET A 303 16.99 -0.07 -27.68
C MET A 303 16.77 0.34 -29.15
N GLN A 304 16.39 -0.62 -30.00
CA GLN A 304 15.95 -0.31 -31.36
C GLN A 304 14.48 0.07 -31.33
N LYS A 305 14.11 1.09 -32.12
CA LYS A 305 12.70 1.45 -32.26
C LYS A 305 11.90 0.24 -32.78
N PRO A 306 10.76 -0.09 -32.16
CA PRO A 306 9.98 -1.23 -32.60
C PRO A 306 9.48 -1.08 -34.03
N LYS A 307 9.16 -2.22 -34.66
CA LYS A 307 8.64 -2.25 -36.04
C LYS A 307 7.14 -1.98 -36.09
N THR A 308 6.44 -2.26 -35.00
CA THR A 308 4.99 -2.07 -34.87
C THR A 308 4.68 -1.23 -33.63
N GLU A 309 3.51 -0.61 -33.59
CA GLU A 309 3.06 0.18 -32.44
C GLU A 309 2.61 -0.71 -31.25
N GLU A 310 2.44 -2.02 -31.47
CA GLU A 310 2.07 -3.00 -30.43
C GLU A 310 3.28 -3.52 -29.63
N ASP A 311 4.49 -3.33 -30.18
CA ASP A 311 5.73 -3.71 -29.52
C ASP A 311 6.18 -2.64 -28.50
N CYS A 312 6.98 -3.05 -27.53
CA CYS A 312 7.49 -2.16 -26.48
C CYS A 312 8.50 -1.14 -27.04
N ASP A 313 8.14 0.16 -27.10
CA ASP A 313 9.09 1.22 -27.48
C ASP A 313 9.92 1.68 -26.27
N TYR A 314 11.04 1.00 -26.02
CA TYR A 314 11.99 1.38 -24.98
C TYR A 314 12.83 2.63 -25.31
N THR A 315 12.72 3.16 -26.54
CA THR A 315 13.44 4.37 -26.95
C THR A 315 12.74 5.65 -26.51
N ASP A 316 11.47 5.55 -26.12
CA ASP A 316 10.71 6.63 -25.51
C ASP A 316 11.24 6.92 -24.09
N PRO A 317 11.69 8.14 -23.78
CA PRO A 317 12.08 8.49 -22.42
C PRO A 317 10.95 8.32 -21.39
N GLU A 318 9.68 8.59 -21.74
CA GLU A 318 8.59 8.67 -20.76
C GLU A 318 8.38 7.36 -19.99
N VAL A 319 8.67 6.20 -20.62
CA VAL A 319 8.55 4.89 -19.95
C VAL A 319 9.62 4.66 -18.89
N TRP A 320 10.64 5.50 -18.80
CA TRP A 320 11.71 5.39 -17.81
C TRP A 320 11.56 6.37 -16.64
N ASP A 321 10.59 7.29 -16.69
CA ASP A 321 10.45 8.36 -15.72
C ASP A 321 10.16 7.87 -14.30
N PHE A 322 9.35 6.82 -14.13
CA PHE A 322 8.89 6.36 -12.81
C PHE A 322 8.90 4.83 -12.67
N GLY A 323 9.75 4.16 -13.45
CA GLY A 323 9.91 2.72 -13.39
C GLY A 323 10.50 2.22 -12.06
N SER A 324 10.23 0.94 -11.77
CA SER A 324 10.77 0.26 -10.60
C SER A 324 12.30 0.17 -10.66
N TRP A 325 12.96 -0.02 -9.52
CA TRP A 325 14.40 -0.25 -9.53
C TRP A 325 14.84 -1.03 -8.29
N TYR A 326 15.88 -1.83 -8.45
CA TYR A 326 16.54 -2.55 -7.36
C TYR A 326 17.98 -2.90 -7.77
N LEU A 327 18.80 -3.29 -6.80
CA LEU A 327 20.17 -3.72 -7.03
C LEU A 327 20.25 -5.24 -7.06
N THR A 328 21.08 -5.75 -7.95
CA THR A 328 21.44 -7.17 -8.07
C THR A 328 22.95 -7.33 -8.09
N GLU A 329 23.43 -8.57 -8.11
CA GLU A 329 24.85 -8.86 -8.30
C GLU A 329 25.43 -8.24 -9.59
N LYS A 330 24.61 -8.07 -10.63
CA LYS A 330 25.04 -7.55 -11.94
C LYS A 330 25.07 -6.02 -11.95
N GLY A 331 24.22 -5.35 -11.18
CA GLY A 331 24.11 -3.90 -11.17
C GLY A 331 22.72 -3.40 -10.78
N LEU A 332 22.40 -2.19 -11.21
CA LEU A 332 21.09 -1.55 -11.02
C LEU A 332 20.12 -2.05 -12.08
N CYS A 333 19.12 -2.83 -11.67
CA CYS A 333 17.97 -3.15 -12.49
C CYS A 333 17.05 -1.93 -12.54
N LEU A 334 16.67 -1.52 -13.74
CA LEU A 334 15.70 -0.45 -13.97
C LEU A 334 14.52 -1.01 -14.76
N GLY A 335 13.33 -0.85 -14.20
CA GLY A 335 12.10 -1.09 -14.89
C GLY A 335 11.74 0.04 -15.84
N ALA A 336 11.16 -0.32 -16.98
CA ALA A 336 10.28 0.58 -17.70
C ALA A 336 8.87 0.49 -17.11
N TYR A 337 8.09 1.54 -17.29
CA TYR A 337 6.69 1.66 -16.89
C TYR A 337 5.86 2.03 -18.12
N PHE A 338 5.06 1.09 -18.60
CA PHE A 338 4.16 1.27 -19.71
C PHE A 338 2.72 1.46 -19.22
N ALA A 339 1.86 1.97 -20.11
CA ALA A 339 0.42 1.99 -19.88
C ALA A 339 -0.11 0.57 -19.66
N ARG A 340 -1.24 0.44 -18.96
CA ARG A 340 -1.79 -0.87 -18.52
C ARG A 340 -1.90 -1.90 -19.66
N ALA A 341 -2.24 -1.48 -20.88
CA ALA A 341 -2.36 -2.36 -22.06
C ALA A 341 -1.04 -3.02 -22.49
N ALA A 342 0.11 -2.41 -22.16
CA ALA A 342 1.44 -2.87 -22.51
C ALA A 342 2.27 -3.28 -21.27
N ARG A 343 1.62 -3.66 -20.15
CA ARG A 343 2.28 -4.04 -18.90
C ARG A 343 3.26 -5.21 -18.99
N ALA A 344 3.13 -6.05 -20.01
CA ALA A 344 4.12 -7.09 -20.30
C ALA A 344 5.49 -6.52 -20.70
N CYS A 345 5.56 -5.25 -21.06
CA CYS A 345 6.79 -4.52 -21.38
C CYS A 345 7.53 -3.99 -20.15
N ASP A 346 6.87 -3.95 -18.98
CA ASP A 346 7.48 -3.46 -17.74
C ASP A 346 8.64 -4.36 -17.31
N ASN A 347 9.60 -3.78 -16.58
CA ASN A 347 10.72 -4.52 -15.96
C ASN A 347 11.48 -5.48 -16.89
N PRO A 348 11.94 -5.02 -18.08
CA PRO A 348 12.65 -5.90 -19.00
C PRO A 348 13.93 -6.44 -18.36
N GLY A 349 14.10 -7.75 -18.34
CA GLY A 349 15.23 -8.39 -17.65
C GLY A 349 16.63 -8.05 -18.17
N TRP A 350 16.72 -7.42 -19.36
CA TRP A 350 17.98 -6.93 -19.93
C TRP A 350 18.38 -5.54 -19.40
N SER A 351 17.47 -4.78 -18.83
CA SER A 351 17.70 -3.40 -18.37
C SER A 351 18.45 -3.37 -17.04
N VAL A 352 19.74 -3.64 -17.12
CA VAL A 352 20.67 -3.64 -15.99
C VAL A 352 21.82 -2.69 -16.26
N ILE A 353 21.97 -1.64 -15.46
CA ILE A 353 23.15 -0.78 -15.53
C ILE A 353 24.26 -1.44 -14.69
N PRO A 354 25.34 -1.95 -15.31
CA PRO A 354 26.37 -2.66 -14.58
C PRO A 354 27.12 -1.72 -13.63
N TYR A 355 27.63 -2.25 -12.51
CA TYR A 355 28.37 -1.45 -11.53
C TYR A 355 29.58 -0.72 -12.13
N SER A 356 30.19 -1.25 -13.19
CA SER A 356 31.28 -0.58 -13.92
C SER A 356 30.81 0.73 -14.58
N ALA A 357 29.60 0.77 -15.12
CA ALA A 357 28.99 1.97 -15.68
C ALA A 357 28.59 2.97 -14.57
N LEU A 358 27.97 2.48 -13.48
CA LEU A 358 27.63 3.32 -12.32
C LEU A 358 28.87 4.00 -11.71
N ARG A 359 29.99 3.27 -11.59
CA ARG A 359 31.27 3.84 -11.11
C ARG A 359 31.81 4.93 -12.03
N LYS A 360 31.72 4.75 -13.36
CA LYS A 360 32.12 5.78 -14.32
C LYS A 360 31.24 7.03 -14.18
N LEU A 361 29.93 6.86 -14.06
CA LEU A 361 29.00 7.97 -13.82
C LEU A 361 29.33 8.73 -12.53
N LYS A 362 29.60 8.01 -11.45
CA LYS A 362 30.04 8.60 -10.18
C LYS A 362 31.34 9.39 -10.31
N GLN A 363 32.33 8.84 -11.01
CA GLN A 363 33.61 9.53 -11.25
C GLN A 363 33.41 10.82 -12.06
N SER A 364 32.46 10.82 -13.00
CA SER A 364 32.12 12.01 -13.79
C SER A 364 31.16 12.98 -13.11
N ASN A 365 30.48 12.57 -12.02
CA ASN A 365 29.56 13.41 -11.25
C ASN A 365 29.95 13.43 -9.75
N PRO A 366 30.78 14.41 -9.33
CA PRO A 366 31.20 14.56 -7.93
C PRO A 366 30.04 14.73 -6.93
N SER A 367 28.84 15.06 -7.41
CA SER A 367 27.64 15.20 -6.59
C SER A 367 27.08 13.85 -6.12
N LEU A 368 27.45 12.74 -6.76
CA LEU A 368 26.97 11.40 -6.42
C LEU A 368 27.81 10.78 -5.29
N LYS A 369 27.23 10.76 -4.08
CA LYS A 369 27.88 10.22 -2.88
C LYS A 369 27.44 8.78 -2.62
N PHE A 370 28.20 7.82 -3.16
CA PHE A 370 28.07 6.41 -2.81
C PHE A 370 29.05 5.97 -1.72
#